data_AF-A0A4Q0GI16-F1
#
_entry.id   AF-A0A4Q0GI16-F1
#
_cell.length_a   1.000
_cell.length_b   1.000
_cell.length_c   1.000
_cell.angle_alpha   90.00
_cell.angle_beta   90.00
_cell.angle_gamma   90.00
#
_symmetry.space_group_name_H-M   'P 1'
#
loop_
_entity.id
_entity.type
_entity.pdbx_description
1 polymer ?
#
loop_
_entity_poly.entity_id
_entity_poly.type
_entity_poly.pdbx_seq_one_letter_code
_entity_poly.pdbx_strand_id
1 'polypeptide(L)'
;MSVFLGDDLVGFGNPDRSAIIADNTPTRYFTKALMAARPADRTIREVNAAVGGSFDDQTPNQYAAVAGKPYDVVILGLGMNSGSAYGVHGRGPNAAFTKERLRPLLREIKTTGAVPIVCNTMHPWPERTTPASIRAVLSEGIAWPAEQETLLYGGTLAFDREANTFGSPIPGEAGRGVFERAGGQSIRAGSKLRIDDGTGPNAGILMTVTHRVGGNTVQVEPGSIQESGVFNSVVRHFDPPVDEFLVPPSTQQVQKRDWTGGGVIVDGLASYATWNGVLADLAREEDVKLLDFEYRGFKWVERRGWHSVYTSTYQGVVFETYNHPQLAAQSVVYGEMMTWLARVLDTNGLSGGFERLVGPPIS
;
A
#
# COMPACT_ATOMS: atom_id res chain seq x y z
N MET A 1 22.54 5.87 -18.74
CA MET A 1 21.21 5.64 -18.17
C MET A 1 21.36 5.32 -16.69
N SER A 2 20.77 6.12 -15.79
CA SER A 2 20.78 5.91 -14.33
C SER A 2 19.39 5.48 -13.83
N VAL A 3 19.34 4.43 -13.03
CA VAL A 3 18.10 3.82 -12.53
C VAL A 3 18.14 3.71 -11.01
N PHE A 4 17.06 4.16 -10.37
CA PHE A 4 16.83 3.99 -8.94
C PHE A 4 15.75 2.95 -8.67
N LEU A 5 15.92 2.14 -7.63
CA LEU A 5 14.85 1.39 -6.98
C LEU A 5 14.80 1.69 -5.49
N GLY A 6 13.60 2.04 -5.02
CA GLY A 6 13.26 2.09 -3.60
C GLY A 6 12.30 0.96 -3.24
N ASP A 7 12.28 0.63 -1.96
CA ASP A 7 11.42 -0.34 -1.28
C ASP A 7 11.63 -1.85 -1.63
N ASP A 8 11.29 -2.71 -0.66
CA ASP A 8 11.70 -4.12 -0.60
C ASP A 8 10.84 -5.05 -1.47
N LEU A 9 11.30 -5.29 -2.70
CA LEU A 9 10.63 -6.23 -3.61
C LEU A 9 11.11 -7.69 -3.50
N VAL A 10 12.20 -7.98 -2.79
CA VAL A 10 12.88 -9.28 -2.89
C VAL A 10 13.42 -9.86 -1.57
N GLY A 11 13.36 -9.12 -0.46
CA GLY A 11 13.62 -9.63 0.88
C GLY A 11 15.10 -9.82 1.19
N PHE A 12 15.86 -8.73 1.31
CA PHE A 12 17.31 -8.75 1.56
C PHE A 12 17.73 -9.23 2.97
N GLY A 13 16.78 -9.44 3.89
CA GLY A 13 17.04 -9.74 5.30
C GLY A 13 17.54 -11.15 5.63
N ASN A 14 17.64 -12.07 4.66
CA ASN A 14 18.13 -13.42 4.91
C ASN A 14 19.56 -13.62 4.36
N PRO A 15 20.59 -13.77 5.22
CA PRO A 15 21.99 -13.81 4.81
C PRO A 15 22.31 -14.96 3.85
N ASP A 16 21.66 -16.12 3.97
CA ASP A 16 21.86 -17.28 3.08
C ASP A 16 21.29 -17.07 1.68
N ARG A 17 20.43 -16.05 1.50
CA ARG A 17 19.78 -15.71 0.22
C ARG A 17 20.32 -14.44 -0.41
N SER A 18 20.96 -13.57 0.38
CA SER A 18 21.37 -12.23 -0.01
C SER A 18 22.21 -12.22 -1.30
N ALA A 19 23.20 -13.10 -1.43
CA ALA A 19 24.07 -13.16 -2.61
C ALA A 19 23.33 -13.63 -3.89
N ILE A 20 22.40 -14.58 -3.76
CA ILE A 20 21.68 -15.15 -4.90
C ILE A 20 20.55 -14.22 -5.34
N ILE A 21 19.85 -13.60 -4.38
CA ILE A 21 18.77 -12.65 -4.64
C ILE A 21 19.30 -11.32 -5.16
N ALA A 22 20.48 -10.87 -4.70
CA ALA A 22 21.09 -9.60 -5.12
C ALA A 22 21.39 -9.52 -6.62
N ASP A 23 21.62 -10.65 -7.30
CA ASP A 23 21.85 -10.69 -8.75
C ASP A 23 20.56 -10.77 -9.58
N ASN A 24 19.42 -10.94 -8.92
CA ASN A 24 18.11 -11.20 -9.51
C ASN A 24 17.08 -10.13 -9.10
N THR A 25 17.52 -8.95 -8.68
CA THR A 25 16.61 -7.84 -8.34
C THR A 25 15.97 -7.23 -9.60
N PRO A 26 14.81 -6.57 -9.49
CA PRO A 26 14.19 -5.85 -10.60
C PRO A 26 15.17 -4.90 -11.31
N THR A 27 15.96 -4.13 -10.56
CA THR A 27 16.97 -3.22 -11.13
C THR A 27 18.09 -3.94 -11.84
N ARG A 28 18.54 -5.09 -11.32
CA ARG A 28 19.57 -5.89 -11.98
C ARG A 28 19.08 -6.48 -13.29
N TYR A 29 17.84 -6.96 -13.35
CA TYR A 29 17.25 -7.41 -14.63
C TYR A 29 17.18 -6.26 -15.64
N PHE A 30 16.75 -5.08 -15.19
CA PHE A 30 16.66 -3.89 -16.02
C PHE A 30 18.05 -3.47 -16.57
N THR A 31 19.05 -3.36 -15.70
CA THR A 31 20.40 -2.92 -16.11
C THR A 31 21.10 -3.95 -16.98
N LYS A 32 20.99 -5.25 -16.67
CA LYS A 32 21.50 -6.33 -17.54
C LYS A 32 20.87 -6.26 -18.94
N ALA A 33 19.56 -6.04 -19.03
CA ALA A 33 18.87 -5.94 -20.31
C ALA A 33 19.33 -4.72 -21.14
N LEU A 34 19.52 -3.56 -20.50
CA LEU A 34 20.06 -2.37 -21.17
C LEU A 34 21.52 -2.57 -21.61
N MET A 35 22.35 -3.17 -20.76
CA MET A 35 23.75 -3.45 -21.10
C MET A 35 23.84 -4.41 -22.29
N ALA A 36 23.00 -5.44 -22.34
CA ALA A 36 22.93 -6.36 -23.47
C ALA A 36 22.45 -5.69 -24.76
N ALA A 37 21.54 -4.72 -24.66
CA ALA A 37 21.06 -3.96 -25.81
C ALA A 37 22.07 -2.91 -26.32
N ARG A 38 23.01 -2.45 -25.48
CA ARG A 38 23.96 -1.36 -25.81
C ARG A 38 25.41 -1.68 -25.42
N PRO A 39 26.16 -2.44 -26.24
CA PRO A 39 27.39 -3.06 -25.78
C PRO A 39 28.63 -2.16 -25.58
N ALA A 40 28.66 -0.87 -25.93
CA ALA A 40 29.98 -0.20 -26.03
C ALA A 40 30.13 1.32 -25.72
N ASP A 41 29.07 2.14 -25.61
CA ASP A 41 29.26 3.61 -25.64
C ASP A 41 28.53 4.42 -24.55
N ARG A 42 27.79 3.80 -23.64
CA ARG A 42 27.05 4.52 -22.58
C ARG A 42 27.22 3.89 -21.20
N THR A 43 27.53 4.71 -20.20
CA THR A 43 27.54 4.28 -18.80
C THR A 43 26.11 4.03 -18.31
N ILE A 44 25.84 2.81 -17.86
CA ILE A 44 24.63 2.45 -17.13
C ILE A 44 24.96 2.42 -15.63
N ARG A 45 24.16 3.11 -14.81
CA ARG A 45 24.36 3.19 -13.36
C ARG A 45 23.09 2.72 -12.65
N GLU A 46 23.27 1.86 -11.66
CA GLU A 46 22.19 1.32 -10.85
C GLU A 46 22.37 1.78 -9.41
N VAL A 47 21.27 2.21 -8.78
CA VAL A 47 21.19 2.39 -7.33
C VAL A 47 19.97 1.62 -6.83
N ASN A 48 20.23 0.56 -6.08
CA ASN A 48 19.20 -0.14 -5.32
C ASN A 48 19.27 0.34 -3.87
N ALA A 49 18.28 1.12 -3.46
CA ALA A 49 18.14 1.65 -2.10
C ALA A 49 17.01 0.95 -1.32
N ALA A 50 16.52 -0.19 -1.82
CA ALA A 50 15.55 -1.03 -1.12
C ALA A 50 16.12 -1.50 0.23
N VAL A 51 15.31 -1.38 1.29
CA VAL A 51 15.68 -1.79 2.65
C VAL A 51 14.76 -2.91 3.08
N GLY A 52 15.33 -4.04 3.51
CA GLY A 52 14.55 -5.19 3.98
C GLY A 52 13.51 -4.79 5.04
N GLY A 53 12.24 -5.10 4.79
CA GLY A 53 11.15 -4.76 5.72
C GLY A 53 10.73 -3.28 5.74
N SER A 54 11.17 -2.46 4.78
CA SER A 54 10.68 -1.08 4.67
C SER A 54 9.21 -1.01 4.26
N PHE A 55 8.57 0.09 4.64
CA PHE A 55 7.22 0.46 4.24
C PHE A 55 7.27 1.65 3.27
N ASP A 56 6.16 1.88 2.56
CA ASP A 56 6.06 2.87 1.49
C ASP A 56 6.35 4.31 1.99
N ASP A 57 6.13 4.61 3.27
CA ASP A 57 6.43 5.91 3.89
C ASP A 57 7.93 6.17 4.09
N GLN A 58 8.76 5.13 4.02
CA GLN A 58 10.21 5.23 4.14
C GLN A 58 10.88 5.48 2.78
N THR A 59 10.18 5.23 1.67
CA THR A 59 10.70 5.42 0.31
C THR A 59 11.19 6.84 0.02
N PRO A 60 10.53 7.94 0.48
CA PRO A 60 11.07 9.29 0.33
C PRO A 60 12.44 9.47 0.99
N ASN A 61 12.66 8.88 2.16
CA ASN A 61 13.95 8.94 2.85
C ASN A 61 15.02 8.11 2.12
N GLN A 62 14.64 6.94 1.58
CA GLN A 62 15.53 6.12 0.75
C GLN A 62 15.96 6.87 -0.51
N TYR A 63 15.04 7.58 -1.17
CA TYR A 63 15.33 8.41 -2.32
C TYR A 63 16.23 9.59 -1.95
N ALA A 64 15.89 10.33 -0.89
CA ALA A 64 16.66 11.49 -0.41
C ALA A 64 18.10 11.11 -0.01
N ALA A 65 18.31 9.94 0.62
CA ALA A 65 19.63 9.47 1.03
C ALA A 65 20.60 9.25 -0.15
N VAL A 66 20.05 9.07 -1.35
CA VAL A 66 20.83 8.93 -2.60
C VAL A 66 20.57 10.06 -3.60
N ALA A 67 19.80 11.08 -3.19
CA ALA A 67 19.48 12.25 -3.99
C ALA A 67 20.69 13.21 -4.01
N GLY A 68 21.05 13.65 -5.21
CA GLY A 68 22.33 14.32 -5.51
C GLY A 68 22.93 13.91 -6.87
N LYS A 69 22.32 12.94 -7.55
CA LYS A 69 22.69 12.49 -8.90
C LYS A 69 21.45 12.47 -9.80
N PRO A 70 21.52 12.96 -11.06
CA PRO A 70 20.40 12.86 -11.98
C PRO A 70 20.12 11.39 -12.33
N TYR A 71 18.87 10.96 -12.11
CA TYR A 71 18.35 9.66 -12.57
C TYR A 71 17.57 9.86 -13.86
N ASP A 72 17.70 8.92 -14.81
CA ASP A 72 16.85 8.91 -16.00
C ASP A 72 15.51 8.23 -15.70
N VAL A 73 15.53 7.22 -14.82
CA VAL A 73 14.37 6.41 -14.45
C VAL A 73 14.37 6.17 -12.95
N VAL A 74 13.22 6.34 -12.29
CA VAL A 74 13.05 6.08 -10.85
C VAL A 74 11.90 5.11 -10.68
N ILE A 75 12.21 3.92 -10.15
CA ILE A 75 11.27 2.83 -9.95
C ILE A 75 10.97 2.73 -8.46
N LEU A 76 9.71 2.78 -8.07
CA LEU A 76 9.28 2.67 -6.67
C LEU A 76 8.61 1.31 -6.47
N GLY A 77 9.30 0.39 -5.79
CA GLY A 77 8.91 -1.00 -5.58
C GLY A 77 7.98 -1.21 -4.38
N LEU A 78 6.78 -0.64 -4.46
CA LEU A 78 5.93 -0.39 -3.29
C LEU A 78 4.99 -1.54 -2.94
N GLY A 79 4.56 -1.55 -1.68
CA GLY A 79 3.39 -2.31 -1.24
C GLY A 79 3.62 -3.72 -0.73
N MET A 80 4.84 -4.26 -0.82
CA MET A 80 5.18 -5.60 -0.32
C MET A 80 4.89 -5.75 1.18
N ASN A 81 5.39 -4.81 1.98
CA ASN A 81 5.19 -4.80 3.42
C ASN A 81 3.95 -3.96 3.79
N SER A 82 3.68 -2.90 3.03
CA SER A 82 2.56 -2.00 3.29
C SER A 82 1.19 -2.62 3.00
N GLY A 83 1.08 -3.53 2.02
CA GLY A 83 -0.13 -4.31 1.75
C GLY A 83 -0.36 -5.49 2.71
N SER A 84 0.65 -5.82 3.54
CA SER A 84 0.54 -6.88 4.55
C SER A 84 -0.36 -6.48 5.71
N ALA A 85 -0.79 -7.45 6.51
CA ALA A 85 -1.50 -7.16 7.77
C ALA A 85 -0.67 -6.24 8.70
N TYR A 86 0.67 -6.30 8.66
CA TYR A 86 1.56 -5.40 9.39
C TYR A 86 1.49 -3.95 8.89
N GLY A 87 1.35 -3.77 7.57
CA GLY A 87 1.37 -2.46 6.90
C GLY A 87 0.01 -1.79 6.83
N VAL A 88 -1.04 -2.56 6.55
CA VAL A 88 -2.40 -2.05 6.52
C VAL A 88 -2.95 -1.83 7.94
N HIS A 89 -2.53 -2.62 8.94
CA HIS A 89 -3.20 -2.71 10.23
C HIS A 89 -2.27 -2.66 11.46
N GLY A 90 -1.14 -1.95 11.43
CA GLY A 90 -0.54 -1.60 12.72
C GLY A 90 0.84 -0.98 12.77
N ARG A 91 1.30 -0.36 11.68
CA ARG A 91 2.47 0.54 11.63
C ARG A 91 2.60 1.29 10.30
N GLY A 92 1.98 0.79 9.23
CA GLY A 92 2.09 1.38 7.91
C GLY A 92 1.09 2.52 7.65
N PRO A 93 1.42 3.39 6.69
CA PRO A 93 0.60 4.52 6.32
C PRO A 93 -0.77 4.08 5.78
N ASN A 94 -1.87 4.68 6.22
CA ASN A 94 -3.16 4.45 5.56
C ASN A 94 -3.14 5.01 4.12
N ALA A 95 -4.09 4.65 3.26
CA ALA A 95 -4.08 5.07 1.84
C ALA A 95 -3.91 6.60 1.64
N ALA A 96 -4.49 7.40 2.52
CA ALA A 96 -4.36 8.86 2.48
C ALA A 96 -2.93 9.29 2.87
N PHE A 97 -2.39 8.76 3.97
CA PHE A 97 -1.01 9.02 4.39
C PHE A 97 0.00 8.58 3.31
N THR A 98 -0.16 7.40 2.72
CA THR A 98 0.73 6.90 1.66
C THR A 98 0.71 7.83 0.47
N LYS A 99 -0.48 8.24 0.02
CA LYS A 99 -0.62 9.21 -1.06
C LYS A 99 0.00 10.56 -0.68
N GLU A 100 -0.20 11.05 0.54
CA GLU A 100 0.38 12.31 1.04
C GLU A 100 1.92 12.28 1.02
N ARG A 101 2.54 11.13 1.32
CA ARG A 101 4.01 10.98 1.32
C ARG A 101 4.60 10.75 -0.07
N LEU A 102 3.97 9.90 -0.88
CA LEU A 102 4.51 9.52 -2.18
C LEU A 102 4.20 10.55 -3.27
N ARG A 103 3.10 11.28 -3.17
CA ARG A 103 2.71 12.28 -4.17
C ARG A 103 3.76 13.39 -4.34
N PRO A 104 4.28 14.04 -3.27
CA PRO A 104 5.37 15.00 -3.40
C PRO A 104 6.62 14.40 -4.03
N LEU A 105 6.99 13.16 -3.64
CA LEU A 105 8.14 12.46 -4.21
C LEU A 105 7.99 12.24 -5.72
N LEU A 106 6.83 11.76 -6.19
CA LEU A 106 6.57 11.57 -7.62
C LEU A 106 6.68 12.89 -8.39
N ARG A 107 6.21 13.99 -7.82
CA ARG A 107 6.33 15.33 -8.42
C ARG A 107 7.77 15.84 -8.45
N GLU A 108 8.53 15.60 -7.38
CA GLU A 108 9.95 15.90 -7.31
C GLU A 108 10.72 15.16 -8.42
N ILE A 109 10.52 13.85 -8.54
CA ILE A 109 11.14 13.00 -9.57
C ILE A 109 10.85 13.57 -10.98
N LYS A 110 9.58 13.89 -11.29
CA LYS A 110 9.21 14.52 -12.58
C LYS A 110 9.95 15.84 -12.81
N THR A 111 10.02 16.69 -11.79
CA THR A 111 10.67 18.01 -11.88
C THR A 111 12.18 17.89 -12.11
N THR A 112 12.82 16.83 -11.61
CA THR A 112 14.23 16.53 -11.88
C THR A 112 14.51 15.94 -13.28
N GLY A 113 13.47 15.72 -14.09
CA GLY A 113 13.58 15.22 -15.46
C GLY A 113 13.63 13.68 -15.58
N ALA A 114 13.49 12.96 -14.46
CA ALA A 114 13.44 11.51 -14.46
C ALA A 114 12.03 10.99 -14.79
N VAL A 115 11.95 9.76 -15.31
CA VAL A 115 10.68 9.05 -15.50
C VAL A 115 10.30 8.31 -14.21
N PRO A 116 9.28 8.76 -13.45
CA PRO A 116 8.76 8.01 -12.32
C PRO A 116 7.95 6.80 -12.78
N ILE A 117 8.19 5.66 -12.14
CA ILE A 117 7.47 4.42 -12.37
C ILE A 117 7.11 3.83 -11.00
N VAL A 118 5.81 3.72 -10.73
CA VAL A 118 5.30 3.02 -9.55
C VAL A 118 5.18 1.54 -9.87
N CYS A 119 5.58 0.66 -8.97
CA CYS A 119 5.28 -0.77 -9.06
C CYS A 119 4.26 -1.11 -7.99
N ASN A 120 3.22 -1.84 -8.36
CA ASN A 120 2.45 -2.59 -7.37
C ASN A 120 3.17 -3.91 -7.04
N THR A 121 2.63 -4.72 -6.13
CA THR A 121 3.26 -5.97 -5.73
C THR A 121 2.36 -7.18 -5.98
N MET A 122 2.96 -8.37 -6.01
CA MET A 122 2.19 -9.60 -5.92
C MET A 122 1.57 -9.75 -4.53
N HIS A 123 0.51 -10.55 -4.45
CA HIS A 123 0.01 -11.01 -3.16
C HIS A 123 1.09 -11.87 -2.48
N PRO A 124 1.01 -12.11 -1.16
CA PRO A 124 1.77 -13.16 -0.47
C PRO A 124 1.06 -14.51 -0.65
N TRP A 125 1.68 -15.60 -0.22
CA TRP A 125 1.15 -16.96 -0.34
C TRP A 125 -0.19 -17.13 0.39
N PRO A 126 -1.34 -17.11 -0.31
CA PRO A 126 -2.64 -17.03 0.36
C PRO A 126 -2.92 -18.28 1.19
N GLU A 127 -2.45 -19.43 0.73
CA GLU A 127 -2.61 -20.73 1.40
C GLU A 127 -1.85 -20.82 2.72
N ARG A 128 -0.84 -19.97 2.96
CA ARG A 128 -0.12 -19.90 4.25
C ARG A 128 -0.67 -18.85 5.21
N THR A 129 -1.60 -18.01 4.75
CA THR A 129 -2.29 -17.06 5.62
C THR A 129 -3.33 -17.81 6.46
N THR A 130 -2.92 -18.27 7.63
CA THR A 130 -3.77 -19.03 8.57
C THR A 130 -4.15 -18.18 9.76
N PRO A 131 -5.23 -18.51 10.50
CA PRO A 131 -5.52 -17.85 11.77
C PRO A 131 -4.35 -17.93 12.77
N ALA A 132 -3.50 -18.97 12.72
CA ALA A 132 -2.32 -19.08 13.56
C ALA A 132 -1.20 -18.09 13.14
N SER A 133 -0.92 -17.95 11.84
CA SER A 133 0.06 -16.99 11.36
C SER A 133 -0.38 -15.55 11.64
N ILE A 134 -1.68 -15.26 11.49
CA ILE A 134 -2.27 -13.95 11.85
C ILE A 134 -2.11 -13.65 13.35
N ARG A 135 -2.34 -14.63 14.23
CA ARG A 135 -2.13 -14.44 15.68
C ARG A 135 -0.66 -14.21 16.04
N ALA A 136 0.27 -14.90 15.39
CA ALA A 136 1.70 -14.69 15.59
C ALA A 136 2.10 -13.25 15.22
N VAL A 137 1.66 -12.77 14.06
CA VAL A 137 1.80 -11.39 13.58
C VAL A 137 1.30 -10.40 14.65
N LEU A 138 0.05 -10.55 15.14
CA LEU A 138 -0.54 -9.66 16.16
C LEU A 138 0.23 -9.68 17.49
N SER A 139 0.80 -10.82 17.90
CA SER A 139 1.56 -10.96 19.15
C SER A 139 2.91 -10.23 19.14
N GLU A 140 3.38 -9.80 17.97
CA GLU A 140 4.60 -8.99 17.80
C GLU A 140 4.36 -7.48 18.04
N GLY A 141 3.16 -7.09 18.52
CA GLY A 141 2.87 -5.71 18.93
C GLY A 141 2.42 -4.80 17.79
N ILE A 142 1.53 -5.32 16.95
CA ILE A 142 0.93 -4.63 15.80
C ILE A 142 -0.40 -4.02 16.22
N ALA A 143 -0.57 -2.72 15.96
CA ALA A 143 -1.76 -1.97 16.32
C ALA A 143 -2.94 -2.27 15.40
N TRP A 144 -3.64 -3.36 15.68
CA TRP A 144 -4.98 -3.64 15.16
C TRP A 144 -6.02 -2.89 16.00
N PRO A 145 -7.07 -2.25 15.42
CA PRO A 145 -7.46 -2.17 14.01
C PRO A 145 -6.83 -0.98 13.24
N ALA A 146 -6.86 -1.04 11.90
CA ALA A 146 -6.48 0.11 11.08
C ALA A 146 -7.46 1.27 11.26
N GLU A 147 -6.95 2.50 11.21
CA GLU A 147 -7.72 3.75 11.11
C GLU A 147 -8.75 3.77 9.95
N GLN A 148 -8.70 2.80 9.03
CA GLN A 148 -9.70 2.60 7.98
C GLN A 148 -11.06 2.15 8.53
N GLU A 149 -11.08 1.49 9.69
CA GLU A 149 -12.30 0.99 10.38
C GLU A 149 -12.64 1.80 11.64
N THR A 150 -11.78 2.73 12.05
CA THR A 150 -11.98 3.58 13.23
C THR A 150 -11.68 5.04 12.92
N LEU A 151 -12.68 5.91 13.09
CA LEU A 151 -12.53 7.36 12.88
C LEU A 151 -11.36 7.95 13.68
N LEU A 152 -10.48 8.69 13.01
CA LEU A 152 -9.61 9.71 13.59
C LEU A 152 -9.70 10.95 12.70
N TYR A 153 -10.26 12.03 13.23
CA TYR A 153 -10.48 13.27 12.48
C TYR A 153 -10.04 14.47 13.30
N GLY A 154 -9.14 15.29 12.75
CA GLY A 154 -8.80 16.60 13.28
C GLY A 154 -9.33 17.70 12.37
N GLY A 155 -10.11 18.63 12.92
CA GLY A 155 -10.64 19.75 12.16
C GLY A 155 -11.78 20.47 12.85
N THR A 156 -12.49 21.31 12.10
CA THR A 156 -13.63 22.08 12.62
C THR A 156 -14.83 21.17 12.90
N LEU A 157 -15.29 21.15 14.15
CA LEU A 157 -16.50 20.46 14.60
C LEU A 157 -17.49 21.46 15.20
N ALA A 158 -18.75 21.32 14.80
CA ALA A 158 -19.89 22.03 15.37
C ALA A 158 -20.61 21.11 16.37
N PHE A 159 -20.86 21.61 17.57
CA PHE A 159 -21.55 20.94 18.65
C PHE A 159 -22.84 21.68 18.98
N ASP A 160 -23.94 20.93 19.11
CA ASP A 160 -25.24 21.43 19.52
C ASP A 160 -25.73 20.58 20.69
N ARG A 161 -25.66 21.16 21.89
CA ARG A 161 -26.12 20.54 23.13
C ARG A 161 -27.64 20.35 23.17
N GLU A 162 -28.42 21.26 22.60
CA GLU A 162 -29.89 21.18 22.67
C GLU A 162 -30.40 20.08 21.75
N ALA A 163 -29.86 20.01 20.54
CA ALA A 163 -30.16 18.94 19.58
C ALA A 163 -29.45 17.61 19.89
N ASN A 164 -28.44 17.63 20.77
CA ASN A 164 -27.52 16.53 21.06
C ASN A 164 -26.82 16.01 19.81
N THR A 165 -26.36 16.92 18.95
CA THR A 165 -25.68 16.56 17.70
C THR A 165 -24.30 17.19 17.63
N PHE A 166 -23.37 16.51 16.96
CA PHE A 166 -22.13 17.15 16.55
C PHE A 166 -21.66 16.62 15.19
N GLY A 167 -20.84 17.40 14.51
CA GLY A 167 -20.42 17.09 13.16
C GLY A 167 -19.50 18.13 12.55
N SER A 168 -18.97 17.86 11.36
CA SER A 168 -18.22 18.88 10.62
C SER A 168 -19.19 19.85 9.93
N PRO A 169 -19.13 21.17 10.20
CA PRO A 169 -19.91 22.15 9.46
C PRO A 169 -19.35 22.39 8.04
N ILE A 170 -18.14 21.87 7.77
CA ILE A 170 -17.47 21.99 6.48
C ILE A 170 -17.79 20.73 5.66
N PRO A 171 -18.41 20.87 4.46
CA PRO A 171 -18.54 19.77 3.52
C PRO A 171 -17.14 19.25 3.18
N GLY A 172 -16.94 17.93 3.23
CA GLY A 172 -15.61 17.38 3.01
C GLY A 172 -15.09 17.48 1.58
N GLU A 173 -13.81 17.16 1.38
CA GLU A 173 -13.23 17.02 0.05
C GLU A 173 -14.06 16.05 -0.80
N ALA A 174 -14.31 16.39 -2.06
CA ALA A 174 -15.19 15.67 -2.98
C ALA A 174 -16.67 15.55 -2.55
N GLY A 175 -17.15 16.41 -1.64
CA GLY A 175 -18.56 16.50 -1.25
C GLY A 175 -19.04 15.44 -0.26
N ARG A 176 -18.13 14.61 0.29
CA ARG A 176 -18.45 13.58 1.29
C ARG A 176 -18.28 14.12 2.70
N GLY A 177 -19.23 13.84 3.58
CA GLY A 177 -19.14 14.28 4.96
C GLY A 177 -18.12 13.53 5.82
N VAL A 178 -17.78 14.03 7.01
CA VAL A 178 -16.76 13.45 7.90
C VAL A 178 -17.05 11.98 8.26
N PHE A 179 -18.32 11.60 8.41
CA PHE A 179 -18.75 10.24 8.68
C PHE A 179 -18.90 9.38 7.40
N GLU A 180 -18.66 9.94 6.22
CA GLU A 180 -18.62 9.23 4.92
C GLU A 180 -17.19 8.95 4.45
N ARG A 181 -16.19 9.39 5.22
CA ARG A 181 -14.76 9.12 4.99
C ARG A 181 -14.32 7.81 5.65
N ALA A 182 -13.10 7.39 5.36
CA ALA A 182 -12.47 6.22 5.99
C ALA A 182 -12.55 6.32 7.53
N GLY A 183 -12.92 5.22 8.20
CA GLY A 183 -13.17 5.16 9.64
C GLY A 183 -14.45 5.84 10.13
N GLY A 184 -14.97 6.85 9.42
CA GLY A 184 -16.23 7.52 9.74
C GLY A 184 -17.48 6.69 9.38
N GLN A 185 -17.38 5.83 8.36
CA GLN A 185 -18.49 4.98 7.91
C GLN A 185 -18.87 3.90 8.93
N SER A 186 -17.94 3.49 9.80
CA SER A 186 -18.17 2.50 10.85
C SER A 186 -18.90 3.06 12.07
N ILE A 187 -19.09 4.38 12.14
CA ILE A 187 -19.85 5.03 13.20
C ILE A 187 -21.34 4.71 13.05
N ARG A 188 -21.88 4.03 14.05
CA ARG A 188 -23.27 3.60 14.17
C ARG A 188 -23.81 3.91 15.55
N ALA A 189 -25.11 3.70 15.75
CA ALA A 189 -25.68 3.70 17.09
C ALA A 189 -24.89 2.75 18.01
N GLY A 190 -24.52 3.22 19.21
CA GLY A 190 -23.67 2.51 20.16
C GLY A 190 -22.16 2.75 20.00
N SER A 191 -21.70 3.34 18.90
CA SER A 191 -20.28 3.75 18.76
C SER A 191 -19.92 4.81 19.80
N LYS A 192 -18.73 4.69 20.38
CA LYS A 192 -18.21 5.64 21.36
C LYS A 192 -17.17 6.55 20.70
N LEU A 193 -17.34 7.85 20.83
CA LEU A 193 -16.43 8.85 20.26
C LEU A 193 -15.82 9.68 21.39
N ARG A 194 -14.51 9.87 21.37
CA ARG A 194 -13.80 10.74 22.32
C ARG A 194 -13.29 11.98 21.61
N ILE A 195 -13.51 13.14 22.23
CA ILE A 195 -12.84 14.38 21.84
C ILE A 195 -11.47 14.39 22.51
N ASP A 196 -10.42 14.33 21.70
CA ASP A 196 -9.01 14.28 22.11
C ASP A 196 -8.33 15.66 22.05
N ASP A 197 -9.10 16.75 21.87
CA ASP A 197 -8.52 18.06 22.10
C ASP A 197 -8.17 18.21 23.60
N GLY A 198 -6.95 18.65 23.89
CA GLY A 198 -6.43 18.72 25.26
C GLY A 198 -6.84 19.98 26.02
N THR A 199 -7.54 20.92 25.37
CA THR A 199 -7.72 22.29 25.86
C THR A 199 -9.07 22.93 25.49
N GLY A 200 -9.98 22.24 24.79
CA GLY A 200 -11.29 22.77 24.41
C GLY A 200 -12.38 22.55 25.48
N PRO A 201 -13.52 23.25 25.39
CA PRO A 201 -14.64 23.10 26.35
C PRO A 201 -15.33 21.73 26.26
N ASN A 202 -15.10 20.99 25.18
CA ASN A 202 -15.55 19.61 25.01
C ASN A 202 -14.36 18.61 25.10
N ALA A 203 -13.19 19.05 25.59
CA ALA A 203 -11.99 18.22 25.73
C ALA A 203 -12.23 16.98 26.58
N GLY A 204 -11.73 15.83 26.12
CA GLY A 204 -11.74 14.59 26.89
C GLY A 204 -13.12 13.96 27.10
N ILE A 205 -14.20 14.55 26.59
CA ILE A 205 -15.54 13.98 26.71
C ILE A 205 -15.64 12.70 25.89
N LEU A 206 -16.37 11.74 26.44
CA LEU A 206 -16.78 10.53 25.76
C LEU A 206 -18.26 10.65 25.40
N MET A 207 -18.59 10.43 24.14
CA MET A 207 -19.95 10.52 23.62
C MET A 207 -20.35 9.20 23.01
N THR A 208 -21.51 8.68 23.39
CA THR A 208 -22.11 7.52 22.71
C THR A 208 -23.03 8.02 21.61
N VAL A 209 -22.83 7.52 20.39
CA VAL A 209 -23.68 7.84 19.23
C VAL A 209 -25.02 7.13 19.38
N THR A 210 -26.12 7.87 19.27
CA THR A 210 -27.48 7.33 19.31
C THR A 210 -28.01 7.05 17.92
N HIS A 211 -27.75 7.93 16.96
CA HIS A 211 -28.05 7.70 15.55
C HIS A 211 -27.19 8.57 14.64
N ARG A 212 -27.11 8.20 13.36
CA ARG A 212 -26.42 8.98 12.32
C ARG A 212 -27.43 9.84 11.56
N VAL A 213 -27.29 11.16 11.68
CA VAL A 213 -28.19 12.14 11.05
C VAL A 213 -27.91 12.28 9.55
N GLY A 214 -26.63 12.21 9.17
CA GLY A 214 -26.22 12.31 7.76
C GLY A 214 -24.73 12.10 7.58
N GLY A 215 -24.19 12.54 6.43
CA GLY A 215 -22.78 12.36 6.11
C GLY A 215 -21.82 13.12 7.02
N ASN A 216 -22.26 14.25 7.58
CA ASN A 216 -21.44 15.15 8.39
C ASN A 216 -21.81 15.20 9.86
N THR A 217 -22.94 14.61 10.27
CA THR A 217 -23.53 14.84 11.59
C THR A 217 -24.00 13.53 12.19
N VAL A 218 -23.70 13.35 13.47
CA VAL A 218 -24.24 12.29 14.32
C VAL A 218 -25.01 12.91 15.48
N GLN A 219 -25.97 12.15 16.00
CA GLN A 219 -26.62 12.42 17.26
C GLN A 219 -25.95 11.57 18.35
N VAL A 220 -25.81 12.13 19.54
CA VAL A 220 -25.20 11.49 20.71
C VAL A 220 -26.18 11.43 21.87
N GLU A 221 -25.82 10.73 22.93
CA GLU A 221 -26.64 10.63 24.15
C GLU A 221 -26.88 12.02 24.77
N PRO A 222 -28.09 12.30 25.27
CA PRO A 222 -28.39 13.56 25.93
C PRO A 222 -27.41 13.90 27.05
N GLY A 223 -26.97 15.16 27.09
CA GLY A 223 -26.05 15.65 28.12
C GLY A 223 -24.57 15.30 27.89
N SER A 224 -24.21 14.64 26.78
CA SER A 224 -22.81 14.32 26.46
C SER A 224 -21.99 15.56 26.05
N ILE A 225 -22.63 16.60 25.51
CA ILE A 225 -21.98 17.83 25.02
C ILE A 225 -21.93 18.88 26.14
N GLN A 226 -20.72 19.36 26.45
CA GLN A 226 -20.44 20.34 27.51
C GLN A 226 -20.59 21.80 27.07
N GLU A 227 -20.45 22.08 25.77
CA GLU A 227 -20.69 23.43 25.26
C GLU A 227 -21.10 23.38 23.79
N SER A 228 -22.16 24.11 23.44
CA SER A 228 -22.52 24.34 22.04
C SER A 228 -21.56 25.34 21.42
N GLY A 229 -21.23 25.13 20.14
CA GLY A 229 -20.34 26.03 19.42
C GLY A 229 -19.56 25.32 18.32
N VAL A 230 -18.68 26.08 17.66
CA VAL A 230 -17.82 25.57 16.60
C VAL A 230 -16.37 25.66 17.08
N PHE A 231 -15.70 24.52 17.16
CA PHE A 231 -14.35 24.41 17.70
C PHE A 231 -13.45 23.62 16.74
N ASN A 232 -12.15 23.88 16.77
CA ASN A 232 -11.18 23.02 16.12
C ASN A 232 -10.79 21.92 17.10
N SER A 233 -11.16 20.68 16.79
CA SER A 233 -11.10 19.56 17.71
C SER A 233 -10.58 18.31 17.00
N VAL A 234 -10.02 17.40 17.79
CA VAL A 234 -9.72 16.03 17.34
C VAL A 234 -10.79 15.12 17.90
N VAL A 235 -11.46 14.35 17.05
CA VAL A 235 -12.37 13.28 17.43
C VAL A 235 -11.81 11.95 17.00
N ARG A 236 -11.89 10.96 17.88
CA ARG A 236 -11.56 9.57 17.56
C ARG A 236 -12.63 8.60 17.99
N HIS A 237 -12.67 7.45 17.35
CA HIS A 237 -13.34 6.27 17.89
C HIS A 237 -12.65 5.87 19.19
N PHE A 238 -13.42 5.72 20.27
CA PHE A 238 -12.91 5.31 21.58
C PHE A 238 -13.51 3.97 21.95
N ASP A 239 -12.70 3.02 22.41
CA ASP A 239 -13.17 1.69 22.77
C ASP A 239 -14.14 1.11 21.71
N PRO A 240 -13.76 1.15 20.41
CA PRO A 240 -14.58 0.52 19.39
C PRO A 240 -14.79 -0.94 19.81
N PRO A 241 -15.96 -1.58 19.56
CA PRO A 241 -16.17 -2.99 19.86
C PRO A 241 -15.11 -3.84 19.16
N VAL A 242 -14.00 -4.05 19.86
CA VAL A 242 -12.75 -4.43 19.21
C VAL A 242 -12.96 -5.81 18.61
N ASP A 243 -13.77 -6.68 19.21
CA ASP A 243 -14.14 -8.02 18.70
C ASP A 243 -14.92 -8.02 17.37
N GLU A 244 -15.67 -6.95 17.06
CA GLU A 244 -16.37 -6.80 15.77
C GLU A 244 -15.43 -6.30 14.67
N PHE A 245 -14.34 -5.63 15.06
CA PHE A 245 -13.27 -5.16 14.19
C PHE A 245 -12.02 -6.05 14.22
N LEU A 246 -11.90 -6.96 15.19
CA LEU A 246 -10.91 -8.03 15.43
C LEU A 246 -11.41 -9.37 14.91
N VAL A 247 -12.58 -9.42 14.26
CA VAL A 247 -12.82 -10.51 13.33
C VAL A 247 -11.74 -10.34 12.27
N PRO A 248 -10.66 -11.16 12.25
CA PRO A 248 -9.83 -11.19 11.08
C PRO A 248 -10.84 -11.43 9.96
N PRO A 249 -10.92 -10.53 8.96
CA PRO A 249 -11.85 -10.75 7.86
C PRO A 249 -11.64 -12.19 7.46
N SER A 250 -12.75 -12.96 7.45
CA SER A 250 -12.75 -14.39 7.77
C SER A 250 -11.51 -15.08 7.19
N THR A 251 -10.96 -16.09 7.86
CA THR A 251 -9.79 -16.90 7.45
C THR A 251 -9.79 -17.42 5.99
N GLN A 252 -10.83 -17.09 5.23
CA GLN A 252 -11.07 -17.18 3.80
C GLN A 252 -10.86 -15.83 3.06
N GLN A 253 -9.98 -14.92 3.51
CA GLN A 253 -9.72 -13.62 2.85
C GLN A 253 -9.00 -13.79 1.51
N VAL A 254 -9.74 -14.37 0.58
CA VAL A 254 -9.29 -14.79 -0.72
C VAL A 254 -10.25 -14.12 -1.68
N GLN A 255 -9.82 -12.98 -2.20
CA GLN A 255 -10.47 -12.41 -3.35
C GLN A 255 -10.19 -13.31 -4.55
N LYS A 256 -11.27 -13.67 -5.22
CA LYS A 256 -11.31 -14.49 -6.41
C LYS A 256 -11.60 -13.57 -7.58
N ARG A 257 -10.64 -13.37 -8.49
CA ARG A 257 -10.85 -12.57 -9.71
C ARG A 257 -10.25 -13.23 -10.94
N ASP A 258 -10.97 -13.14 -12.06
CA ASP A 258 -10.43 -13.41 -13.39
C ASP A 258 -9.75 -12.14 -13.89
N TRP A 259 -8.43 -12.11 -13.77
CA TRP A 259 -7.62 -10.93 -14.09
C TRP A 259 -7.37 -10.75 -15.59
N THR A 260 -7.93 -11.64 -16.41
CA THR A 260 -7.43 -11.89 -17.76
C THR A 260 -8.55 -12.00 -18.78
N GLY A 261 -9.80 -12.04 -18.30
CA GLY A 261 -11.00 -12.22 -19.10
C GLY A 261 -11.14 -13.64 -19.66
N GLY A 262 -10.29 -14.58 -19.22
CA GLY A 262 -10.20 -15.95 -19.71
C GLY A 262 -11.05 -16.95 -18.93
N GLY A 263 -11.78 -16.50 -17.91
CA GLY A 263 -12.66 -17.31 -17.05
C GLY A 263 -11.96 -18.04 -15.90
N VAL A 264 -10.62 -18.03 -15.84
CA VAL A 264 -9.87 -18.68 -14.74
C VAL A 264 -9.75 -17.71 -13.58
N ILE A 265 -10.42 -18.05 -12.48
CA ILE A 265 -10.41 -17.24 -11.27
C ILE A 265 -9.31 -17.72 -10.33
N VAL A 266 -8.42 -16.82 -9.91
CA VAL A 266 -7.33 -17.12 -8.97
C VAL A 266 -7.52 -16.40 -7.64
N ASP A 267 -7.19 -17.13 -6.59
CA ASP A 267 -7.29 -16.77 -5.18
C ASP A 267 -6.19 -15.79 -4.79
N GLY A 268 -6.46 -14.65 -4.14
CA GLY A 268 -5.44 -13.75 -3.60
C GLY A 268 -5.91 -12.95 -2.38
N LEU A 269 -5.01 -12.37 -1.59
CA LEU A 269 -5.38 -11.60 -0.39
C LEU A 269 -6.01 -10.23 -0.67
N ALA A 270 -7.16 -9.94 -0.08
CA ALA A 270 -7.89 -8.68 -0.28
C ALA A 270 -7.11 -7.42 0.16
N SER A 271 -6.31 -7.49 1.23
CA SER A 271 -5.52 -6.34 1.71
C SER A 271 -4.52 -5.85 0.66
N TYR A 272 -3.88 -6.78 -0.05
CA TYR A 272 -2.94 -6.49 -1.13
C TYR A 272 -3.67 -5.96 -2.37
N ALA A 273 -4.84 -6.49 -2.72
CA ALA A 273 -5.63 -5.94 -3.83
C ALA A 273 -6.06 -4.49 -3.55
N THR A 274 -6.49 -4.19 -2.33
CA THR A 274 -6.79 -2.82 -1.91
C THR A 274 -5.55 -1.94 -2.02
N TRP A 275 -4.41 -2.40 -1.50
CA TRP A 275 -3.16 -1.63 -1.54
C TRP A 275 -2.68 -1.35 -2.98
N ASN A 276 -2.68 -2.38 -3.82
CA ASN A 276 -2.35 -2.26 -5.24
C ASN A 276 -3.30 -1.30 -5.96
N GLY A 277 -4.58 -1.28 -5.57
CA GLY A 277 -5.56 -0.28 -6.02
C GLY A 277 -5.19 1.15 -5.63
N VAL A 278 -4.74 1.38 -4.39
CA VAL A 278 -4.26 2.69 -3.91
C VAL A 278 -3.07 3.18 -4.73
N LEU A 279 -2.11 2.29 -5.01
CA LEU A 279 -0.94 2.61 -5.85
C LEU A 279 -1.35 2.92 -7.30
N ALA A 280 -2.31 2.17 -7.85
CA ALA A 280 -2.83 2.43 -9.19
C ALA A 280 -3.57 3.77 -9.29
N ASP A 281 -4.33 4.12 -8.25
CA ASP A 281 -5.00 5.42 -8.16
C ASP A 281 -4.00 6.56 -8.03
N LEU A 282 -2.99 6.42 -7.16
CA LEU A 282 -1.91 7.40 -7.06
C LEU A 282 -1.19 7.58 -8.39
N ALA A 283 -0.86 6.49 -9.08
CA ALA A 283 -0.20 6.55 -10.37
C ALA A 283 -1.05 7.30 -11.42
N ARG A 284 -2.38 7.08 -11.41
CA ARG A 284 -3.33 7.78 -12.28
C ARG A 284 -3.47 9.25 -11.93
N GLU A 285 -3.63 9.58 -10.65
CA GLU A 285 -3.74 10.95 -10.14
C GLU A 285 -2.51 11.79 -10.49
N GLU A 286 -1.32 11.18 -10.43
CA GLU A 286 -0.05 11.86 -10.70
C GLU A 286 0.44 11.69 -12.14
N ASP A 287 -0.34 11.06 -13.01
CA ASP A 287 -0.03 10.85 -14.42
C ASP A 287 1.32 10.15 -14.65
N VAL A 288 1.60 9.11 -13.87
CA VAL A 288 2.84 8.32 -13.92
C VAL A 288 2.57 6.87 -14.32
N LYS A 289 3.61 6.15 -14.75
CA LYS A 289 3.49 4.75 -15.16
C LYS A 289 3.31 3.82 -13.96
N LEU A 290 2.50 2.76 -14.14
CA LEU A 290 2.35 1.67 -13.18
C LEU A 290 2.87 0.37 -13.79
N LEU A 291 3.91 -0.23 -13.20
CA LEU A 291 4.30 -1.61 -13.45
C LEU A 291 3.39 -2.55 -12.64
N ASP A 292 2.70 -3.43 -13.34
CA ASP A 292 1.68 -4.28 -12.78
C ASP A 292 2.19 -5.70 -12.50
N PHE A 293 2.98 -5.81 -11.44
CA PHE A 293 3.46 -7.09 -10.93
C PHE A 293 2.34 -7.95 -10.32
N GLU A 294 1.25 -7.35 -9.84
CA GLU A 294 0.05 -8.09 -9.40
C GLU A 294 -0.50 -8.96 -10.54
N TYR A 295 -0.79 -8.36 -11.71
CA TYR A 295 -1.26 -9.10 -12.87
C TYR A 295 -0.28 -10.20 -13.29
N ARG A 296 1.02 -9.89 -13.34
CA ARG A 296 2.04 -10.87 -13.72
C ARG A 296 2.12 -12.03 -12.72
N GLY A 297 2.01 -11.74 -11.42
CA GLY A 297 1.94 -12.77 -10.38
C GLY A 297 0.76 -13.70 -10.57
N PHE A 298 -0.44 -13.14 -10.78
CA PHE A 298 -1.62 -13.97 -11.05
C PHE A 298 -1.47 -14.79 -12.32
N LYS A 299 -0.92 -14.23 -13.41
CA LYS A 299 -0.64 -14.99 -14.64
C LYS A 299 0.32 -16.16 -14.44
N TRP A 300 1.27 -16.04 -13.54
CA TRP A 300 2.13 -17.15 -13.15
C TRP A 300 1.35 -18.20 -12.36
N VAL A 301 0.58 -17.77 -11.35
CA VAL A 301 -0.20 -18.65 -10.47
C VAL A 301 -1.26 -19.43 -11.23
N GLU A 302 -1.94 -18.81 -12.20
CA GLU A 302 -2.90 -19.48 -13.09
C GLU A 302 -2.33 -20.76 -13.71
N ARG A 303 -1.01 -20.78 -13.98
CA ARG A 303 -0.33 -21.89 -14.66
C ARG A 303 0.39 -22.84 -13.71
N ARG A 304 0.91 -22.32 -12.60
CA ARG A 304 1.91 -23.02 -11.76
C ARG A 304 1.52 -23.11 -10.27
N GLY A 305 0.45 -22.43 -9.86
CA GLY A 305 -0.03 -22.37 -8.48
C GLY A 305 0.83 -21.50 -7.56
N TRP A 306 0.27 -21.09 -6.43
CA TRP A 306 0.92 -20.18 -5.46
C TRP A 306 2.20 -20.76 -4.86
N HIS A 307 2.22 -22.06 -4.60
CA HIS A 307 3.40 -22.75 -4.07
C HIS A 307 4.67 -22.49 -4.92
N SER A 308 4.52 -22.45 -6.25
CA SER A 308 5.63 -22.20 -7.17
C SER A 308 6.19 -20.77 -7.13
N VAL A 309 5.44 -19.82 -6.57
CA VAL A 309 5.88 -18.43 -6.39
C VAL A 309 6.85 -18.35 -5.22
N TYR A 310 6.57 -19.05 -4.13
CA TYR A 310 7.28 -18.87 -2.85
C TYR A 310 8.19 -20.02 -2.46
N THR A 311 8.26 -21.07 -3.28
CA THR A 311 9.11 -22.22 -3.01
C THR A 311 10.19 -22.36 -4.06
N SER A 312 11.42 -22.63 -3.63
CA SER A 312 12.52 -22.98 -4.51
C SER A 312 13.45 -23.99 -3.85
N THR A 313 14.10 -24.81 -4.66
CA THR A 313 15.13 -25.74 -4.18
C THR A 313 16.49 -25.24 -4.60
N TYR A 314 17.41 -25.08 -3.66
CA TYR A 314 18.79 -24.71 -3.94
C TYR A 314 19.74 -25.70 -3.26
N GLN A 315 20.67 -26.27 -4.04
CA GLN A 315 21.61 -27.30 -3.57
C GLN A 315 20.95 -28.47 -2.80
N GLY A 316 19.74 -28.86 -3.21
CA GLY A 316 18.97 -29.93 -2.57
C GLY A 316 18.17 -29.53 -1.33
N VAL A 317 18.23 -28.26 -0.90
CA VAL A 317 17.44 -27.74 0.23
C VAL A 317 16.24 -26.95 -0.28
N VAL A 318 15.07 -27.21 0.29
CA VAL A 318 13.83 -26.47 -0.03
C VAL A 318 13.78 -25.19 0.81
N PHE A 319 13.55 -24.07 0.12
CA PHE A 319 13.43 -22.74 0.69
C PHE A 319 12.03 -22.21 0.40
N GLU A 320 11.36 -21.79 1.45
CA GLU A 320 10.04 -21.17 1.36
C GLU A 320 10.11 -19.69 1.75
N THR A 321 9.24 -18.88 1.17
CA THR A 321 8.93 -17.50 1.58
C THR A 321 7.45 -17.36 1.85
N TYR A 322 7.07 -16.22 2.43
CA TYR A 322 5.68 -15.84 2.60
C TYR A 322 5.22 -14.80 1.58
N ASN A 323 5.92 -13.66 1.48
CA ASN A 323 5.55 -12.54 0.62
C ASN A 323 6.53 -12.24 -0.52
N HIS A 324 7.76 -12.73 -0.44
CA HIS A 324 8.78 -12.50 -1.48
C HIS A 324 8.81 -13.65 -2.49
N PRO A 325 8.68 -13.43 -3.80
CA PRO A 325 8.81 -14.51 -4.77
C PRO A 325 10.23 -15.08 -4.79
N GLN A 326 10.31 -16.37 -5.08
CA GLN A 326 11.57 -17.08 -5.27
C GLN A 326 12.04 -17.03 -6.71
N LEU A 327 13.29 -17.45 -6.94
CA LEU A 327 14.06 -17.21 -8.16
C LEU A 327 13.31 -17.48 -9.47
N ALA A 328 12.61 -18.62 -9.59
CA ALA A 328 11.89 -18.96 -10.82
C ALA A 328 10.77 -17.94 -11.10
N ALA A 329 9.89 -17.70 -10.14
CA ALA A 329 8.83 -16.70 -10.27
C ALA A 329 9.39 -15.28 -10.38
N GLN A 330 10.45 -14.93 -9.64
CA GLN A 330 11.15 -13.65 -9.70
C GLN A 330 11.69 -13.37 -11.10
N SER A 331 12.31 -14.35 -11.75
CA SER A 331 12.88 -14.21 -13.09
C SER A 331 11.83 -13.92 -14.16
N VAL A 332 10.60 -14.38 -13.97
CA VAL A 332 9.51 -14.22 -14.93
C VAL A 332 8.60 -13.05 -14.60
N VAL A 333 8.16 -12.92 -13.34
CA VAL A 333 7.30 -11.83 -12.90
C VAL A 333 8.06 -10.51 -12.97
N TYR A 334 9.25 -10.43 -12.35
CA TYR A 334 10.06 -9.22 -12.36
C TYR A 334 11.02 -9.20 -13.55
N GLY A 335 11.76 -10.28 -13.79
CA GLY A 335 12.86 -10.26 -14.77
C GLY A 335 12.43 -10.02 -16.21
N GLU A 336 11.47 -10.77 -16.73
CA GLU A 336 10.92 -10.53 -18.07
C GLU A 336 10.29 -9.14 -18.19
N MET A 337 9.58 -8.68 -17.16
CA MET A 337 8.95 -7.36 -17.14
C MET A 337 9.97 -6.23 -17.22
N MET A 338 11.00 -6.30 -16.38
CA MET A 338 12.06 -5.30 -16.31
C MET A 338 12.94 -5.34 -17.56
N THR A 339 13.15 -6.52 -18.14
CA THR A 339 13.83 -6.68 -19.43
C THR A 339 13.04 -6.05 -20.56
N TRP A 340 11.72 -6.24 -20.58
CA TRP A 340 10.84 -5.60 -21.56
C TRP A 340 10.82 -4.08 -21.38
N LEU A 341 10.66 -3.59 -20.14
CA LEU A 341 10.64 -2.17 -19.84
C LEU A 341 11.94 -1.49 -20.27
N ALA A 342 13.08 -2.13 -20.02
CA ALA A 342 14.39 -1.66 -20.49
C ALA A 342 14.39 -1.44 -22.01
N ARG A 343 13.88 -2.38 -22.79
CA ARG A 343 13.80 -2.28 -24.25
C ARG A 343 12.85 -1.18 -24.71
N VAL A 344 11.68 -1.05 -24.07
CA VAL A 344 10.69 -0.02 -24.43
C VAL A 344 11.22 1.38 -24.14
N LEU A 345 11.86 1.57 -22.99
CA LEU A 345 12.53 2.84 -22.66
C LEU A 345 13.68 3.13 -23.62
N ASP A 346 14.40 2.10 -24.06
CA ASP A 346 15.50 2.26 -25.01
C ASP A 346 15.08 2.86 -26.35
N THR A 347 13.88 2.48 -26.80
CA THR A 347 13.31 2.92 -28.07
C THR A 347 12.39 4.14 -27.94
N ASN A 348 12.37 4.82 -26.78
CA ASN A 348 11.40 5.87 -26.46
C ASN A 348 9.93 5.45 -26.69
N GLY A 349 9.63 4.18 -26.44
CA GLY A 349 8.34 3.57 -26.75
C GLY A 349 7.26 3.74 -25.67
N LEU A 350 7.57 4.40 -24.55
CA LEU A 350 6.56 4.70 -23.54
C LEU A 350 5.69 5.87 -24.00
N SER A 351 4.37 5.70 -23.90
CA SER A 351 3.43 6.78 -24.16
C SER A 351 3.55 7.90 -23.10
N GLY A 352 3.03 9.09 -23.38
CA GLY A 352 2.86 10.12 -22.36
C GLY A 352 1.78 9.73 -21.33
N GLY A 353 1.93 10.18 -20.09
CA GLY A 353 0.93 10.06 -19.03
C GLY A 353 0.73 8.67 -18.41
N PHE A 354 -0.36 8.49 -17.67
CA PHE A 354 -0.68 7.25 -16.97
C PHE A 354 -0.86 6.08 -17.94
N GLU A 355 -0.15 4.99 -17.67
CA GLU A 355 -0.30 3.73 -18.37
C GLU A 355 0.00 2.58 -17.42
N ARG A 356 -0.88 1.57 -17.43
CA ARG A 356 -0.70 0.32 -16.70
C ARG A 356 0.07 -0.66 -17.59
N LEU A 357 1.32 -0.91 -17.22
CA LEU A 357 2.26 -1.74 -17.95
C LEU A 357 2.20 -3.18 -17.41
N VAL A 358 1.74 -4.12 -18.24
CA VAL A 358 1.64 -5.55 -17.89
C VAL A 358 2.77 -6.41 -18.51
N GLY A 359 3.51 -5.82 -19.45
CA GLY A 359 4.62 -6.47 -20.15
C GLY A 359 4.17 -7.54 -21.15
N PRO A 360 5.12 -8.35 -21.66
CA PRO A 360 4.82 -9.43 -22.60
C PRO A 360 4.07 -10.58 -21.89
N PRO A 361 3.37 -11.44 -22.64
CA PRO A 361 2.78 -12.66 -22.10
C PRO A 361 3.82 -13.49 -21.35
N ILE A 362 3.46 -13.97 -20.17
CA ILE A 362 4.29 -14.87 -19.38
C ILE A 362 4.46 -16.20 -20.12
N SER A 363 5.69 -16.71 -20.14
CA SER A 363 6.05 -18.01 -20.71
C SER A 363 5.67 -19.20 -19.83
#